data_AF-A0A7K2X2W7-F1
#
_entry.id   AF-A0A7K2X2W7-F1
#
_cell.length_a   1.000
_cell.length_b   1.000
_cell.length_c   1.000
_cell.angle_alpha   90.00
_cell.angle_beta   90.00
_cell.angle_gamma   90.00
#
_symmetry.space_group_name_H-M   'P 1'
#
loop_
_entity.id
_entity.type
_entity.pdbx_description
1 polymer ?
#
loop_
_entity_poly.entity_id
_entity_poly.type
_entity_poly.pdbx_seq_one_letter_code
_entity_poly.pdbx_strand_id
1 'polypeptide(L)'
;MNAQTKARESVREGASPAQQSWNRGRVGTPTAPAPVPTGRDCTVEGCGALASTPKPAPRMVRVTFPGSREPARWYCPGPCRAYGEALAEVRAIGGRDA
;
A
#
# COMPACT_ATOMS: atom_id res chain seq x y z
N MET A 1 35.23 -11.46 18.50
CA MET A 1 33.76 -11.31 18.54
C MET A 1 33.46 -9.85 18.85
N ASN A 2 32.71 -9.13 18.00
CA ASN A 2 32.63 -7.66 18.08
C ASN A 2 31.35 -7.17 18.78
N ALA A 3 31.36 -5.93 19.28
CA ALA A 3 30.26 -5.32 20.02
C ALA A 3 28.92 -5.33 19.25
N GLN A 4 28.97 -5.19 17.93
CA GLN A 4 27.78 -5.29 17.06
C GLN A 4 27.17 -6.70 17.05
N THR A 5 27.98 -7.75 17.19
CA THR A 5 27.50 -9.14 17.24
C THR A 5 26.73 -9.38 18.53
N LYS A 6 27.29 -8.93 19.67
CA LYS A 6 26.63 -9.02 21.00
C LYS A 6 25.28 -8.27 21.04
N ALA A 7 25.21 -7.08 20.46
CA ALA A 7 23.97 -6.29 20.44
C ALA A 7 22.85 -6.95 19.62
N ARG A 8 23.20 -7.72 18.58
CA ARG A 8 22.22 -8.46 17.75
C ARG A 8 21.72 -9.71 18.46
N GLU A 9 22.58 -10.38 19.24
CA GLU A 9 22.18 -11.53 20.07
C GLU A 9 21.21 -11.13 21.17
N SER A 10 21.50 -10.05 21.91
CA SER A 10 20.62 -9.57 22.99
C SER A 10 19.23 -9.13 22.49
N VAL A 11 19.13 -8.53 21.30
CA VAL A 11 17.83 -8.17 20.68
C VAL A 11 17.04 -9.42 20.29
N ARG A 12 17.73 -10.49 19.90
CA ARG A 12 17.10 -11.76 19.51
C ARG A 12 16.56 -12.51 20.74
N GLU A 13 17.27 -12.46 21.87
CA GLU A 13 16.82 -12.99 23.16
C GLU A 13 15.59 -12.25 23.72
N GLY A 14 15.40 -10.97 23.38
CA GLY A 14 14.20 -10.20 23.74
C GLY A 14 12.98 -10.40 22.84
N ALA A 15 13.12 -11.12 21.71
CA ALA A 15 12.04 -11.32 20.74
C ALA A 15 11.24 -12.60 21.02
N SER A 16 9.91 -12.51 20.98
CA SER A 16 9.02 -13.65 21.20
C SER A 16 9.19 -14.74 20.13
N PRO A 17 8.82 -16.00 20.41
CA PRO A 17 8.86 -17.08 19.42
C PRO A 17 8.06 -16.76 18.14
N ALA A 18 6.93 -16.04 18.27
CA ALA A 18 6.13 -15.60 17.14
C ALA A 18 6.88 -14.57 16.26
N GLN A 19 7.58 -13.61 16.89
CA GLN A 19 8.39 -12.63 16.17
C GLN A 19 9.55 -13.30 15.43
N GLN A 20 10.23 -14.25 16.08
CA GLN A 20 11.32 -15.01 15.48
C GLN A 20 10.86 -15.91 14.33
N SER A 21 9.69 -16.54 14.45
CA SER A 21 9.05 -17.32 13.38
C SER A 21 8.72 -16.44 12.17
N TRP A 22 8.11 -15.27 12.42
CA TRP A 22 7.65 -14.35 11.38
C TRP A 22 8.79 -13.80 10.53
N ASN A 23 9.90 -13.35 11.13
CA ASN A 23 11.03 -12.77 10.39
C ASN A 23 12.23 -13.73 10.22
N ARG A 24 12.09 -15.01 10.58
CA ARG A 24 13.18 -15.99 10.61
C ARG A 24 14.37 -15.56 11.46
N GLY A 25 14.11 -14.90 12.59
CA GLY A 25 15.12 -14.40 13.52
C GLY A 25 15.98 -13.27 12.97
N ARG A 26 15.54 -12.58 11.91
CA ARG A 26 16.24 -11.40 11.38
C ARG A 26 16.06 -10.22 12.33
N VAL A 27 17.16 -9.58 12.70
CA VAL A 27 17.20 -8.42 13.60
C VAL A 27 17.97 -7.26 12.94
N GLY A 28 17.55 -6.02 13.23
CA GLY A 28 18.16 -4.79 12.72
C GLY A 28 17.14 -3.80 12.17
N THR A 29 17.63 -2.65 11.70
CA THR A 29 16.80 -1.61 11.06
C THR A 29 16.24 -2.12 9.72
N PRO A 30 14.92 -2.11 9.51
CA PRO A 30 14.34 -2.44 8.22
C PRO A 30 14.85 -1.49 7.14
N THR A 31 15.19 -2.02 5.96
CA THR A 31 15.34 -1.18 4.77
C THR A 31 13.95 -0.69 4.38
N ALA A 32 13.75 0.62 4.39
CA ALA A 32 12.52 1.20 3.88
C ALA A 32 12.34 0.75 2.41
N PRO A 33 11.16 0.26 2.01
CA PRO A 33 10.90 -0.05 0.62
C PRO A 33 11.08 1.22 -0.23
N ALA A 34 11.57 1.06 -1.46
CA ALA A 34 11.59 2.17 -2.39
C ALA A 34 10.16 2.71 -2.58
N PRO A 35 9.95 4.04 -2.57
CA PRO A 35 8.65 4.62 -2.87
C PRO A 35 8.20 4.14 -4.25
N VAL A 36 7.05 3.47 -4.31
CA VAL A 36 6.39 3.16 -5.57
C VAL A 36 5.42 4.31 -5.84
N PRO A 37 5.54 5.01 -6.98
CA PRO A 37 4.58 6.04 -7.35
C PRO A 37 3.17 5.44 -7.40
N THR A 38 2.25 5.95 -6.58
CA THR A 38 0.85 5.51 -6.54
C THR A 38 -0.07 6.70 -6.72
N GLY A 39 -1.14 6.52 -7.51
CA GLY A 39 -2.26 7.48 -7.62
C GLY A 39 -1.87 8.94 -7.83
N ARG A 40 -1.65 9.69 -6.73
CA ARG A 40 -1.24 11.11 -6.76
C ARG A 40 0.19 11.33 -7.28
N ASP A 41 1.10 10.41 -7.03
CA ASP A 41 2.52 10.53 -7.42
C ASP A 41 2.83 9.74 -8.70
N CYS A 42 1.85 8.99 -9.21
CA CYS A 42 2.02 8.23 -10.45
C CYS A 42 2.04 9.19 -11.63
N THR A 43 3.14 9.18 -12.39
CA THR A 43 3.33 10.05 -13.56
C THR A 43 2.56 9.61 -14.80
N VAL A 44 1.86 8.47 -14.73
CA VAL A 44 1.07 7.95 -15.86
C VAL A 44 -0.20 8.78 -16.01
N GLU A 45 -0.36 9.38 -17.18
CA GLU A 45 -1.54 10.18 -17.53
C GLU A 45 -2.84 9.41 -17.32
N GLY A 46 -3.81 10.03 -16.63
CA GLY A 46 -5.11 9.45 -16.33
C GLY A 46 -5.15 8.54 -15.09
N CYS A 47 -4.03 8.28 -14.42
CA CYS A 47 -4.03 7.55 -13.16
C CYS A 47 -4.69 8.40 -12.06
N GLY A 48 -5.67 7.84 -11.35
CA GLY A 48 -6.50 8.54 -10.37
C GLY A 48 -7.63 9.40 -10.96
N ALA A 49 -7.75 9.48 -12.29
CA ALA A 49 -8.80 10.27 -12.95
C ALA A 49 -10.19 9.69 -12.67
N LEU A 50 -11.23 10.54 -12.66
CA LEU A 50 -12.62 10.10 -12.54
C LEU A 50 -13.00 9.22 -13.73
N ALA A 51 -13.67 8.10 -13.47
CA ALA A 51 -14.17 7.21 -14.52
C ALA A 51 -15.49 7.68 -15.13
N SER A 52 -15.81 8.98 -15.00
CA SER A 52 -16.72 9.69 -15.90
C SER A 52 -16.07 9.97 -17.26
N THR A 53 -14.72 9.97 -17.32
CA THR A 53 -13.99 10.05 -18.59
C THR A 53 -13.86 8.67 -19.24
N PRO A 54 -13.79 8.60 -20.59
CA PRO A 54 -13.41 7.39 -21.29
C PRO A 54 -12.09 6.84 -20.75
N LYS A 55 -11.94 5.52 -20.79
CA LYS A 55 -10.76 4.82 -20.29
C LYS A 55 -9.47 5.42 -20.88
N PRO A 56 -8.60 6.08 -20.07
CA PRO A 56 -7.49 6.88 -20.61
C PRO A 56 -6.42 6.05 -21.32
N ALA A 57 -6.21 4.81 -20.89
CA ALA A 57 -5.24 3.91 -21.52
C ALA A 57 -5.70 2.44 -21.47
N PRO A 58 -5.30 1.58 -22.44
CA PRO A 58 -5.81 0.21 -22.60
C PRO A 58 -5.67 -0.69 -21.36
N ARG A 59 -4.63 -0.51 -20.54
CA ARG A 59 -4.38 -1.35 -19.35
C ARG A 59 -4.93 -0.78 -18.05
N MET A 60 -5.55 0.39 -18.08
CA MET A 60 -6.13 0.97 -16.87
C MET A 60 -7.34 0.18 -16.39
N VAL A 61 -7.45 0.13 -15.07
CA VAL A 61 -8.50 -0.59 -14.35
C VAL A 61 -9.43 0.42 -13.71
N ARG A 62 -10.73 0.17 -13.81
CA ARG A 62 -11.74 0.96 -13.13
C ARG A 62 -11.83 0.45 -11.70
N VAL A 63 -11.61 1.33 -10.73
CA VAL A 63 -11.79 1.04 -9.31
C VAL A 63 -13.11 1.64 -8.86
N THR A 64 -13.90 0.83 -8.16
CA THR A 64 -15.21 1.17 -7.58
C THR A 64 -15.34 0.50 -6.22
N PHE A 65 -16.07 1.09 -5.28
CA PHE A 65 -16.38 0.43 -4.01
C PHE A 65 -17.88 0.11 -3.92
N PRO A 66 -18.28 -1.17 -3.75
CA PRO A 66 -19.68 -1.56 -3.70
C PRO A 66 -20.46 -0.81 -2.62
N GLY A 67 -21.64 -0.28 -2.98
CA GLY A 67 -22.51 0.44 -2.05
C GLY A 67 -21.97 1.80 -1.56
N SER A 68 -20.90 2.31 -2.15
CA SER A 68 -20.36 3.65 -1.85
C SER A 68 -20.90 4.73 -2.79
N ARG A 69 -20.97 5.97 -2.27
CA ARG A 69 -21.18 7.20 -3.06
C ARG A 69 -19.88 7.72 -3.71
N GLU A 70 -18.73 7.15 -3.37
CA GLU A 70 -17.44 7.53 -3.96
C GLU A 70 -17.44 7.26 -5.48
N PRO A 71 -17.13 8.26 -6.31
CA PRO A 71 -17.11 8.07 -7.75
C PRO A 71 -15.99 7.13 -8.17
N ALA A 72 -16.30 6.28 -9.15
CA ALA A 72 -15.33 5.39 -9.77
C ALA A 72 -14.14 6.16 -10.35
N ARG A 73 -12.94 5.57 -10.33
CA ARG A 73 -11.70 6.15 -10.85
C ARG A 73 -10.87 5.17 -11.66
N TRP A 74 -10.09 5.67 -12.61
CA TRP A 74 -9.12 4.88 -13.39
C TRP A 74 -7.78 4.81 -12.69
N TYR A 75 -7.16 3.64 -12.66
CA TYR A 75 -5.80 3.46 -12.12
C TYR A 75 -4.95 2.58 -13.03
N CYS A 76 -3.63 2.73 -12.93
CA CYS A 76 -2.71 1.73 -13.47
C CYS A 76 -2.94 0.37 -12.80
N PRO A 77 -2.62 -0.75 -13.47
CA PRO A 77 -2.63 -2.06 -12.84
C PRO A 77 -1.60 -2.14 -11.69
N GLY A 78 -1.73 -3.15 -10.83
CA GLY A 78 -0.78 -3.40 -9.75
C GLY A 78 -0.95 -2.41 -8.57
N PRO A 79 0.14 -1.81 -8.05
CA PRO A 79 0.09 -1.00 -6.83
C PRO A 79 -0.88 0.18 -6.87
N CYS A 80 -1.03 0.83 -8.02
CA CYS A 80 -1.98 1.94 -8.18
C CYS A 80 -3.43 1.48 -8.01
N ARG A 81 -3.78 0.28 -8.48
CA ARG A 81 -5.11 -0.30 -8.27
C ARG A 81 -5.37 -0.53 -6.78
N ALA A 82 -4.44 -1.18 -6.08
CA ALA A 82 -4.59 -1.49 -4.66
C ALA A 82 -4.71 -0.20 -3.81
N TYR A 83 -3.91 0.82 -4.14
CA TYR A 83 -4.03 2.13 -3.53
C TYR A 83 -5.41 2.77 -3.78
N GLY A 84 -5.90 2.70 -5.02
CA GLY A 84 -7.23 3.19 -5.38
C GLY A 84 -8.36 2.47 -4.63
N GLU A 85 -8.26 1.15 -4.49
CA GLU A 85 -9.23 0.31 -3.76
C GLU A 85 -9.27 0.73 -2.28
N ALA A 86 -8.10 0.84 -1.64
CA ALA A 86 -8.00 1.29 -0.25
C ALA A 86 -8.54 2.71 -0.04
N LEU A 87 -8.25 3.65 -0.95
CA LEU A 87 -8.81 4.99 -0.88
C LEU A 87 -10.34 4.99 -1.02
N ALA A 88 -10.87 4.19 -1.94
CA ALA A 88 -12.30 4.12 -2.18
C ALA A 88 -13.04 3.55 -0.96
N GLU A 89 -12.46 2.55 -0.28
CA GLU A 89 -12.95 2.01 0.99
C GLU A 89 -12.95 3.07 2.10
N VAL A 90 -11.82 3.76 2.32
CA VAL A 90 -11.70 4.81 3.34
C VAL A 90 -12.71 5.94 3.11
N ARG A 91 -12.90 6.38 1.86
CA ARG A 91 -13.88 7.42 1.51
C ARG A 91 -15.31 6.93 1.62
N ALA A 92 -15.56 5.65 1.38
CA ALA A 92 -16.88 5.05 1.58
C ALA A 92 -17.33 5.10 3.05
N ILE A 93 -16.39 5.03 4.00
CA ILE A 93 -16.69 5.16 5.44
C ILE A 93 -17.11 6.60 5.76
N GLY A 94 -16.33 7.59 5.35
CA GLY A 94 -16.60 9.01 5.62
C GLY A 94 -17.88 9.56 4.95
N GLY A 95 -18.44 8.82 3.98
CA GLY A 95 -19.71 9.15 3.34
C GLY A 95 -20.95 8.50 3.97
N ARG A 96 -20.87 7.86 5.14
CA ARG A 96 -22.04 7.26 5.81
C ARG A 96 -22.72 8.18 6.84
N ASP A 97 -22.07 9.29 7.20
CA ASP A 97 -22.51 10.20 8.27
C ASP A 97 -22.92 11.61 7.77
N ALA A 98 -23.16 11.76 6.46
CA ALA A 98 -23.54 13.03 5.81
C ALA A 98 -24.86 12.94 5.04
#